data_AF-A0A954KFC8-F1
#
_entry.id   AF-A0A954KFC8-F1
#
_cell.length_a   1.000
_cell.length_b   1.000
_cell.length_c   1.000
_cell.angle_alpha   90.00
_cell.angle_beta   90.00
_cell.angle_gamma   90.00
#
_symmetry.space_group_name_H-M   'P 1'
#
loop_
_entity.id
_entity.type
_entity.pdbx_description
1 polymer ?
#
loop_
_entity_poly.entity_id
_entity_poly.type
_entity_poly.pdbx_seq_one_letter_code
_entity_poly.pdbx_strand_id
1 'polypeptide(L)'
;MLNLAPIFEKAIDACDEFGDHLRVPPLPVAVYMMQRDVINHYRYAATHYFPISLTEPYLQDSSLGPPFTKWAKFTNDDFDLLSFTCITLMRYTSRLVYMTVYPGLEAAGRLRETKERCDGLTSPICEYNYAAKTIGIRVNEDHTLTISRFGDEIETETLAIADRTILGSIRDQCLTEADSLESLNNKFSRICGNLMRNHQPNTPFDALHESFWV
;
A
#
# COMPACT_ATOMS: atom_id res chain seq x y z
N MET A 1 -3.20 2.07 -11.83
CA MET A 1 -4.63 1.80 -11.56
C MET A 1 -5.07 2.29 -10.18
N LEU A 2 -4.50 1.77 -9.07
CA LEU A 2 -4.77 2.20 -7.69
C LEU A 2 -3.96 3.42 -7.23
N ASN A 3 -2.95 3.84 -8.01
CA ASN A 3 -2.09 4.98 -7.75
C ASN A 3 -1.24 4.83 -6.46
N LEU A 4 -0.61 3.67 -6.25
CA LEU A 4 0.16 3.40 -5.01
C LEU A 4 1.59 3.94 -5.04
N ALA A 5 2.10 4.37 -6.20
CA ALA A 5 3.47 4.84 -6.38
C ALA A 5 3.87 5.97 -5.40
N PRO A 6 3.03 6.98 -5.10
CA PRO A 6 3.39 8.04 -4.17
C PRO A 6 3.75 7.56 -2.76
N ILE A 7 3.18 6.44 -2.30
CA ILE A 7 3.53 5.85 -1.00
C ILE A 7 4.98 5.33 -1.03
N PHE A 8 5.38 4.71 -2.14
CA PHE A 8 6.71 4.15 -2.32
C PHE A 8 7.75 5.25 -2.50
N GLU A 9 7.42 6.27 -3.29
CA GLU A 9 8.28 7.42 -3.57
C GLU A 9 8.58 8.21 -2.29
N LYS A 10 7.60 8.44 -1.42
CA LYS A 10 7.83 9.13 -0.13
C LYS A 10 8.88 8.43 0.75
N ALA A 11 8.94 7.10 0.75
CA ALA A 11 9.97 6.36 1.47
C ALA A 11 11.36 6.58 0.85
N ILE A 12 11.43 6.53 -0.49
CA ILE A 12 12.64 6.78 -1.26
C ILE A 12 13.15 8.20 -1.00
N ASP A 13 12.31 9.21 -1.18
CA ASP A 13 12.68 10.61 -1.05
C ASP A 13 13.17 10.94 0.37
N ALA A 14 12.49 10.41 1.40
CA ALA A 14 12.91 10.60 2.78
C ALA A 14 14.32 10.05 3.05
N CYS A 15 14.62 8.85 2.55
CA CYS A 15 15.90 8.20 2.77
C CYS A 15 17.02 8.72 1.85
N ASP A 16 16.70 9.12 0.61
CA ASP A 16 17.67 9.71 -0.32
C ASP A 16 18.10 11.11 0.15
N GLU A 17 17.16 11.94 0.62
CA GLU A 17 17.44 13.33 1.01
C GLU A 17 17.98 13.44 2.45
N PHE A 18 17.46 12.64 3.39
CA PHE A 18 17.75 12.77 4.81
C PHE A 18 18.30 11.50 5.46
N GLY A 19 18.81 10.56 4.67
CA GLY A 19 19.29 9.26 5.14
C GLY A 19 20.33 9.33 6.28
N ASP A 20 21.20 10.34 6.28
CA ASP A 20 22.20 10.57 7.34
C ASP A 20 21.61 11.00 8.69
N HIS A 21 20.34 11.41 8.68
CA HIS A 21 19.58 11.83 9.85
C HIS A 21 18.66 10.72 10.40
N LEU A 22 18.73 9.51 9.84
CA LEU A 22 17.90 8.39 10.23
C LEU A 22 18.11 8.00 11.70
N ARG A 23 17.07 8.19 12.53
CA ARG A 23 17.13 7.84 13.96
C ARG A 23 16.86 6.37 14.27
N VAL A 24 16.19 5.63 13.37
CA VAL A 24 15.79 4.23 13.59
C VAL A 24 16.29 3.36 12.43
N PRO A 25 17.53 2.84 12.49
CA PRO A 25 18.14 2.08 11.40
C PRO A 25 17.32 0.90 10.87
N PRO A 26 16.59 0.11 11.69
CA PRO A 26 15.80 -1.01 11.16
C PRO A 26 14.56 -0.59 10.34
N LEU A 27 14.10 0.66 10.47
CA LEU A 27 12.80 1.08 9.92
C LEU A 27 12.74 1.08 8.39
N PRO A 28 13.75 1.54 7.63
CA PRO A 28 13.78 1.39 6.17
C PRO A 28 13.62 -0.06 5.71
N VAL A 29 14.24 -1.02 6.40
CA VAL A 29 14.14 -2.44 6.05
C VAL A 29 12.71 -2.96 6.27
N ALA A 30 12.07 -2.56 7.38
CA ALA A 30 10.67 -2.89 7.62
C ALA A 30 9.74 -2.32 6.53
N VAL A 31 9.94 -1.07 6.13
CA VAL A 31 9.19 -0.44 5.03
C VAL A 31 9.43 -1.16 3.70
N TYR A 32 10.68 -1.56 3.41
CA TYR A 32 11.01 -2.34 2.22
C TYR A 32 10.25 -3.68 2.18
N MET A 33 10.18 -4.39 3.30
CA MET A 33 9.43 -5.64 3.41
C MET A 33 7.92 -5.41 3.20
N MET A 34 7.36 -4.34 3.77
CA MET A 34 5.93 -4.01 3.58
C MET A 34 5.61 -3.60 2.15
N GLN A 35 6.51 -2.89 1.48
CA GLN A 35 6.38 -2.60 0.05
C GLN A 35 6.32 -3.90 -0.77
N ARG A 36 7.16 -4.89 -0.41
CA ARG A 36 7.14 -6.21 -1.04
C ARG A 36 5.82 -6.94 -0.80
N ASP A 37 5.29 -6.89 0.42
CA ASP A 37 3.99 -7.48 0.74
C ASP A 37 2.86 -6.84 -0.07
N VAL A 38 2.83 -5.51 -0.18
CA VAL A 38 1.86 -4.80 -1.03
C VAL A 38 1.94 -5.28 -2.48
N ILE A 39 3.15 -5.38 -3.06
CA ILE A 39 3.31 -5.87 -4.45
C ILE A 39 2.79 -7.31 -4.60
N ASN A 40 3.12 -8.20 -3.65
CA ASN A 40 2.68 -9.58 -3.67
C ASN A 40 1.15 -9.69 -3.59
N HIS A 41 0.53 -8.99 -2.63
CA HIS A 41 -0.92 -9.00 -2.47
C HIS A 41 -1.63 -8.33 -3.65
N TYR A 42 -1.03 -7.31 -4.25
CA TYR A 42 -1.62 -6.65 -5.41
C TYR A 42 -1.64 -7.57 -6.63
N ARG A 43 -0.53 -8.27 -6.91
CA ARG A 43 -0.49 -9.28 -7.97
C ARG A 43 -1.44 -10.43 -7.69
N TYR A 44 -1.50 -10.89 -6.44
CA TYR A 44 -2.39 -11.97 -6.03
C TYR A 44 -3.86 -11.58 -6.24
N ALA A 45 -4.30 -10.44 -5.73
CA ALA A 45 -5.67 -9.97 -5.90
C ALA A 45 -6.05 -9.76 -7.37
N ALA A 46 -5.12 -9.28 -8.20
CA ALA A 46 -5.35 -9.10 -9.63
C ALA A 46 -5.46 -10.43 -10.41
N THR A 47 -4.82 -11.51 -9.95
CA THR A 47 -4.67 -12.75 -10.73
C THR A 47 -5.42 -13.95 -10.17
N HIS A 48 -5.80 -13.92 -8.90
CA HIS A 48 -6.48 -15.02 -8.22
C HIS A 48 -7.95 -15.08 -8.64
N TYR A 49 -8.91 -14.54 -7.87
CA TYR A 49 -10.33 -14.61 -8.25
C TYR A 49 -10.77 -13.60 -9.30
N PHE A 50 -10.08 -12.48 -9.43
CA PHE A 50 -10.55 -11.36 -10.25
C PHE A 50 -10.82 -11.71 -11.73
N PRO A 51 -9.93 -12.41 -12.48
CA PRO A 51 -10.14 -12.69 -13.90
C PRO A 51 -10.99 -13.95 -14.17
N ILE A 52 -11.46 -14.62 -13.12
CA ILE A 52 -12.09 -15.94 -13.23
C ILE A 52 -13.46 -15.86 -13.93
N SER A 53 -13.75 -16.83 -14.80
CA SER A 53 -15.08 -16.98 -15.42
C SER A 53 -16.11 -17.46 -14.40
N LEU A 54 -17.34 -16.95 -14.49
CA LEU A 54 -18.44 -17.41 -13.64
C LEU A 54 -18.91 -18.85 -13.96
N THR A 55 -18.39 -19.45 -15.03
CA THR A 55 -18.66 -20.85 -15.41
C THR A 55 -17.72 -21.85 -14.74
N GLU A 56 -16.78 -21.37 -13.93
CA GLU A 56 -15.76 -22.24 -13.32
C GLU A 56 -16.38 -23.23 -12.33
N PRO A 57 -15.97 -24.52 -12.35
CA PRO A 57 -16.66 -25.56 -11.60
C PRO A 57 -16.74 -25.31 -10.10
N TYR A 58 -15.67 -24.78 -9.48
CA TYR A 58 -15.64 -24.49 -8.04
C TYR A 58 -16.50 -23.29 -7.65
N LEU A 59 -16.99 -22.49 -8.62
CA LEU A 59 -17.97 -21.43 -8.35
C LEU A 59 -19.41 -21.94 -8.38
N GLN A 60 -19.66 -23.12 -8.95
CA GLN A 60 -21.00 -23.70 -9.06
C GLN A 60 -21.45 -24.34 -7.74
N ASP A 61 -22.77 -24.50 -7.61
CA ASP A 61 -23.43 -25.29 -6.55
C ASP A 61 -22.96 -24.97 -5.12
N SER A 62 -22.70 -23.69 -4.85
CA SER A 62 -22.15 -23.25 -3.57
C SER A 62 -23.23 -22.85 -2.56
N SER A 63 -23.01 -23.18 -1.29
CA SER A 63 -23.78 -22.66 -0.17
C SER A 63 -23.68 -21.15 0.03
N LEU A 64 -22.71 -20.48 -0.60
CA LEU A 64 -22.52 -19.02 -0.56
C LEU A 64 -23.42 -18.28 -1.56
N GLY A 65 -24.23 -19.00 -2.34
CA GLY A 65 -25.14 -18.43 -3.32
C GLY A 65 -24.67 -18.64 -4.77
N PRO A 66 -25.25 -17.89 -5.72
CA PRO A 66 -24.93 -17.99 -7.14
C PRO A 66 -23.45 -17.76 -7.45
N PRO A 67 -22.94 -18.22 -8.62
CA PRO A 67 -21.53 -18.07 -8.99
C PRO A 67 -21.00 -16.64 -8.87
N PHE A 68 -21.81 -15.64 -9.24
CA PHE A 68 -21.45 -14.23 -9.11
C PHE A 68 -21.20 -13.83 -7.64
N THR A 69 -22.10 -14.18 -6.73
CA THR A 69 -21.98 -13.85 -5.29
C THR A 69 -20.72 -14.44 -4.69
N LYS A 70 -20.41 -15.70 -5.03
CA LYS A 70 -19.19 -16.37 -4.56
C LYS A 70 -17.93 -15.73 -5.14
N TRP A 71 -17.91 -15.45 -6.44
CA TRP A 71 -16.81 -14.75 -7.10
C TRP A 71 -16.57 -13.35 -6.49
N ALA A 72 -17.65 -12.59 -6.30
CA ALA A 72 -17.61 -11.26 -5.69
C ALA A 72 -17.04 -11.32 -4.28
N LYS A 73 -17.49 -12.29 -3.46
CA LYS A 73 -16.97 -12.49 -2.11
C LYS A 73 -15.45 -12.71 -2.12
N PHE A 74 -14.94 -13.70 -2.86
CA PHE A 74 -13.51 -14.01 -2.81
C PHE A 74 -12.64 -12.93 -3.46
N THR A 75 -13.14 -12.29 -4.52
CA THR A 75 -12.48 -11.12 -5.10
C THR A 75 -12.37 -10.01 -4.06
N ASN A 76 -13.45 -9.71 -3.35
CA ASN A 76 -13.43 -8.68 -2.30
C ASN A 76 -12.52 -9.06 -1.14
N ASP A 77 -12.53 -10.32 -0.69
CA ASP A 77 -11.63 -10.80 0.38
C ASP A 77 -10.15 -10.61 -0.02
N ASP A 78 -9.78 -10.87 -1.28
CA ASP A 78 -8.42 -10.67 -1.79
C ASP A 78 -8.02 -9.17 -1.82
N PHE A 79 -8.93 -8.29 -2.26
CA PHE A 79 -8.68 -6.84 -2.28
C PHE A 79 -8.75 -6.18 -0.90
N ASP A 80 -9.53 -6.70 0.05
CA ASP A 80 -9.55 -6.25 1.43
C ASP A 80 -8.20 -6.53 2.12
N LEU A 81 -7.59 -7.68 1.82
CA LEU A 81 -6.23 -7.99 2.29
C LEU A 81 -5.19 -7.05 1.68
N LEU A 82 -5.30 -6.75 0.38
CA LEU A 82 -4.46 -5.72 -0.26
C LEU A 82 -4.65 -4.37 0.44
N SER A 83 -5.89 -3.92 0.65
CA SER A 83 -6.19 -2.65 1.32
C SER A 83 -5.51 -2.59 2.69
N PHE A 84 -5.63 -3.65 3.49
CA PHE A 84 -4.98 -3.77 4.79
C PHE A 84 -3.45 -3.60 4.71
N THR A 85 -2.81 -4.23 3.72
CA THR A 85 -1.35 -4.13 3.52
C THR A 85 -0.93 -2.73 3.10
N CYS A 86 -1.71 -2.05 2.24
CA CYS A 86 -1.47 -0.66 1.85
C CYS A 86 -1.47 0.29 3.05
N ILE A 87 -2.42 0.12 3.97
CA ILE A 87 -2.52 0.99 5.17
C ILE A 87 -1.37 0.75 6.12
N THR A 88 -0.98 -0.51 6.28
CA THR A 88 0.19 -0.86 7.09
C THR A 88 1.44 -0.20 6.51
N LEU A 89 1.63 -0.28 5.19
CA LEU A 89 2.71 0.42 4.50
C LEU A 89 2.64 1.95 4.70
N MET A 90 1.46 2.57 4.56
CA MET A 90 1.30 4.02 4.78
C MET A 90 1.71 4.44 6.20
N ARG A 91 1.30 3.69 7.23
CA ARG A 91 1.66 3.96 8.63
C ARG A 91 3.17 3.91 8.86
N TYR A 92 3.81 2.85 8.37
CA TYR A 92 5.26 2.68 8.52
C TYR A 92 6.06 3.66 7.68
N THR A 93 5.57 4.02 6.49
CA THR A 93 6.18 5.06 5.66
C THR A 93 6.06 6.43 6.33
N SER A 94 4.89 6.77 6.90
CA SER A 94 4.72 8.00 7.67
C SER A 94 5.70 8.07 8.85
N ARG A 95 5.84 6.95 9.58
CA ARG A 95 6.85 6.86 10.66
C ARG A 95 8.27 7.00 10.13
N LEU A 96 8.61 6.38 8.99
CA LEU A 96 9.93 6.50 8.38
C LEU A 96 10.23 7.95 8.01
N VAL A 97 9.30 8.62 7.33
CA VAL A 97 9.40 10.04 7.00
C VAL A 97 9.64 10.85 8.26
N TYR A 98 8.85 10.65 9.30
CA TYR A 98 9.05 11.37 10.56
C TYR A 98 10.42 11.11 11.18
N MET A 99 10.86 9.84 11.30
CA MET A 99 12.13 9.48 11.95
C MET A 99 13.39 9.79 11.12
N THR A 100 13.22 10.22 9.87
CA THR A 100 14.32 10.52 8.94
C THR A 100 14.36 12.00 8.55
N VAL A 101 13.20 12.57 8.21
CA VAL A 101 13.06 13.95 7.71
C VAL A 101 12.98 14.96 8.85
N TYR A 102 12.23 14.67 9.92
CA TYR A 102 12.12 15.60 11.06
C TYR A 102 13.49 16.02 11.61
N PRO A 103 14.44 15.10 11.89
CA PRO A 103 15.73 15.48 12.47
C PRO A 103 16.57 16.35 11.53
N GLY A 104 16.52 16.10 10.22
CA GLY A 104 17.21 16.91 9.21
C GLY A 104 16.62 18.31 9.08
N LEU A 105 15.29 18.43 9.05
CA LEU A 105 14.60 19.72 9.00
C LEU A 105 14.67 20.50 10.31
N GLU A 106 14.69 19.82 11.46
CA GLU A 106 14.91 20.41 12.78
C GLU A 106 16.29 21.07 12.84
N ALA A 107 17.34 20.38 12.40
CA ALA A 107 18.69 20.92 12.32
C ALA A 107 18.79 22.13 11.37
N ALA A 108 17.92 22.20 10.35
CA ALA A 108 17.84 23.30 9.39
C ALA A 108 16.85 24.41 9.78
N GLY A 109 16.14 24.31 10.91
CA GLY A 109 15.13 25.29 11.34
C GLY A 109 13.85 25.33 10.47
N ARG A 110 13.54 24.26 9.73
CA ARG A 110 12.47 24.17 8.72
C ARG A 110 11.28 23.29 9.16
N LEU A 111 10.95 23.32 10.45
CA LEU A 111 9.96 22.40 11.06
C LEU A 111 8.55 22.43 10.42
N ARG A 112 8.14 23.55 9.82
CA ARG A 112 6.83 23.65 9.14
C ARG A 112 6.72 22.65 7.97
N GLU A 113 7.82 22.40 7.28
CA GLU A 113 7.85 21.50 6.12
C GLU A 113 7.74 20.03 6.51
N THR A 114 8.10 19.67 7.75
CA THR A 114 7.90 18.31 8.25
C THR A 114 6.42 17.95 8.30
N LYS A 115 5.58 18.88 8.74
CA LYS A 115 4.13 18.67 8.83
C LYS A 115 3.55 18.43 7.44
N GLU A 116 3.87 19.28 6.47
CA GLU A 116 3.41 19.16 5.08
C GLU A 116 3.79 17.79 4.46
N ARG A 117 5.00 17.29 4.72
CA ARG A 117 5.45 15.98 4.23
C ARG A 117 4.72 14.79 4.89
N CYS A 118 4.40 14.89 6.18
CA CYS A 118 3.68 13.84 6.93
C CYS A 118 2.16 13.84 6.68
N ASP A 119 1.56 15.01 6.43
CA ASP A 119 0.10 15.16 6.26
C ASP A 119 -0.40 14.37 5.05
N GLY A 120 0.37 14.30 3.96
CA GLY A 120 0.04 13.55 2.75
C GLY A 120 0.00 12.01 2.90
N LEU A 121 0.37 11.46 4.06
CA LEU A 121 0.12 10.04 4.40
C LEU A 121 -0.90 9.89 5.52
N THR A 122 -1.04 10.90 6.37
CA THR A 122 -1.92 10.86 7.53
C THR A 122 -3.38 11.05 7.13
N SER A 123 -3.68 11.93 6.16
CA SER A 123 -5.05 12.16 5.68
C SER A 123 -5.71 10.88 5.12
N PRO A 124 -5.07 10.12 4.19
CA PRO A 124 -5.64 8.88 3.69
C PRO A 124 -5.82 7.79 4.77
N ILE A 125 -4.95 7.74 5.78
CA ILE A 125 -5.11 6.83 6.93
C ILE A 125 -6.36 7.18 7.74
N CYS A 126 -6.63 8.47 7.93
CA CYS A 126 -7.84 8.94 8.60
C CYS A 126 -9.10 8.59 7.80
N GLU A 127 -9.10 8.77 6.48
CA GLU A 127 -10.22 8.37 5.64
C GLU A 127 -10.52 6.87 5.75
N TYR A 128 -9.50 6.03 5.81
CA TYR A 128 -9.68 4.61 6.05
C TYR A 128 -10.33 4.33 7.40
N ASN A 129 -9.75 4.87 8.48
CA ASN A 129 -10.19 4.57 9.84
C ASN A 129 -11.58 5.14 10.18
N TYR A 130 -11.91 6.32 9.66
CA TYR A 130 -13.12 7.06 10.06
C TYR A 130 -14.24 7.02 9.02
N ALA A 131 -13.91 7.02 7.72
CA ALA A 131 -14.91 6.99 6.64
C ALA A 131 -15.13 5.59 6.05
N ALA A 132 -14.45 4.57 6.58
CA ALA A 132 -14.50 3.18 6.12
C ALA A 132 -14.24 3.02 4.61
N LYS A 133 -13.47 3.94 4.02
CA LYS A 133 -13.03 3.85 2.62
C LYS A 133 -11.86 2.88 2.53
N THR A 134 -11.86 1.97 1.57
CA THR A 134 -10.74 1.05 1.30
C THR A 134 -9.97 1.50 0.07
N ILE A 135 -8.70 1.08 -0.07
CA ILE A 135 -7.93 1.23 -1.32
C ILE A 135 -7.95 -0.12 -2.02
N GLY A 136 -8.35 -0.16 -3.29
CA GLY A 136 -8.47 -1.42 -4.01
C GLY A 136 -9.68 -1.45 -4.92
N ILE A 137 -10.14 -2.67 -5.20
CA ILE A 137 -11.31 -2.93 -6.02
C ILE A 137 -12.37 -3.58 -5.13
N ARG A 138 -13.61 -3.14 -5.25
CA ARG A 138 -14.77 -3.77 -4.61
C ARG A 138 -15.84 -4.10 -5.64
N VAL A 139 -16.23 -5.36 -5.68
CA VAL A 139 -17.37 -5.86 -6.45
C VAL A 139 -18.64 -5.66 -5.62
N ASN A 140 -19.63 -5.00 -6.23
CA ASN A 140 -20.93 -4.72 -5.63
C ASN A 140 -21.97 -5.76 -6.08
N GLU A 141 -23.04 -5.88 -5.31
CA GLU A 141 -24.13 -6.85 -5.58
C GLU A 141 -24.91 -6.52 -6.86
N ASP A 142 -24.91 -5.26 -7.29
CA ASP A 142 -25.63 -4.74 -8.45
C ASP A 142 -24.87 -4.91 -9.78
N HIS A 143 -23.89 -5.83 -9.82
CA HIS A 143 -23.01 -6.04 -10.98
C HIS A 143 -22.23 -4.79 -11.39
N THR A 144 -21.85 -3.98 -10.40
CA THR A 144 -20.86 -2.92 -10.56
C THR A 144 -19.58 -3.23 -9.79
N LEU A 145 -18.53 -2.49 -10.11
CA LEU A 145 -17.24 -2.55 -9.47
C LEU A 145 -16.80 -1.13 -9.13
N THR A 146 -16.40 -0.92 -7.88
CA THR A 146 -15.83 0.34 -7.40
C THR A 146 -14.31 0.20 -7.33
N ILE A 147 -13.58 1.09 -8.00
CA ILE A 147 -12.13 1.24 -7.89
C ILE A 147 -11.87 2.42 -6.97
N SER A 148 -11.16 2.18 -5.87
CA SER A 148 -10.73 3.20 -4.93
C SER A 148 -9.22 3.41 -5.01
N ARG A 149 -8.79 4.63 -5.33
CA ARG A 149 -7.40 4.99 -5.62
C ARG A 149 -6.80 5.81 -4.49
N PHE A 150 -5.50 5.66 -4.30
CA PHE A 150 -4.74 6.52 -3.41
C PHE A 150 -4.56 7.90 -4.04
N GLY A 151 -4.73 8.94 -3.22
CA GLY A 151 -4.57 10.35 -3.57
C GLY A 151 -4.48 11.18 -2.28
N ASP A 152 -4.51 12.51 -2.39
CA ASP A 152 -4.64 13.40 -1.21
C ASP A 152 -5.93 13.08 -0.43
N GLU A 153 -6.96 12.68 -1.18
CA GLU A 153 -8.17 12.01 -0.72
C GLU A 153 -8.35 10.69 -1.49
N ILE A 154 -9.10 9.73 -0.93
CA ILE A 154 -9.40 8.49 -1.66
C ILE A 154 -10.44 8.78 -2.73
N GLU A 155 -10.02 8.66 -3.99
CA GLU A 155 -10.83 8.84 -5.20
C GLU A 155 -11.53 7.53 -5.58
N THR A 156 -12.79 7.61 -5.98
CA THR A 156 -13.57 6.42 -6.37
C THR A 156 -14.14 6.53 -7.78
N GLU A 157 -14.17 5.41 -8.49
CA GLU A 157 -14.82 5.26 -9.79
C GLU A 157 -15.63 3.96 -9.81
N THR A 158 -16.87 4.04 -10.30
CA THR A 158 -17.75 2.87 -10.42
C THR A 158 -17.94 2.49 -11.88
N LEU A 159 -17.75 1.21 -12.18
CA LEU A 159 -17.85 0.62 -13.51
C LEU A 159 -18.92 -0.47 -13.52
N ALA A 160 -19.75 -0.51 -14.56
CA ALA A 160 -20.64 -1.64 -14.80
C ALA A 160 -19.83 -2.85 -15.29
N ILE A 161 -20.08 -4.02 -14.71
CA ILE A 161 -19.39 -5.29 -15.04
C ILE A 161 -20.35 -6.38 -15.50
N ALA A 162 -21.51 -5.98 -16.03
CA ALA A 162 -22.42 -6.89 -16.74
C ALA A 162 -21.71 -7.52 -17.94
N ASP A 163 -20.93 -6.73 -18.68
CA ASP A 163 -19.91 -7.23 -19.59
C ASP A 163 -18.58 -7.40 -18.82
N ARG A 164 -18.18 -8.67 -18.61
CA ARG A 164 -16.97 -9.02 -17.86
C ARG A 164 -15.69 -8.95 -18.69
N THR A 165 -15.75 -8.61 -19.98
CA THR A 165 -14.53 -8.45 -20.80
C THR A 165 -13.62 -7.33 -20.30
N ILE A 166 -14.20 -6.31 -19.65
CA ILE A 166 -13.45 -5.20 -19.02
C ILE A 166 -12.49 -5.67 -17.91
N LEU A 167 -12.79 -6.79 -17.24
CA LEU A 167 -11.97 -7.31 -16.14
C LEU A 167 -10.56 -7.67 -16.59
N GLY A 168 -10.40 -8.12 -17.84
CA GLY A 168 -9.08 -8.40 -18.44
C GLY A 168 -8.22 -7.13 -18.54
N SER A 169 -8.80 -6.03 -19.03
CA SER A 169 -8.10 -4.75 -19.11
C SER A 169 -7.75 -4.20 -17.72
N ILE A 170 -8.66 -4.33 -16.75
CA ILE A 170 -8.41 -3.88 -15.37
C ILE A 170 -7.26 -4.69 -14.75
N ARG A 171 -7.27 -6.01 -14.91
CA ARG A 171 -6.16 -6.89 -14.46
C ARG A 171 -4.83 -6.43 -15.05
N ASP A 172 -4.79 -6.21 -16.37
CA ASP A 172 -3.54 -5.85 -17.05
C ASP A 172 -3.00 -4.50 -16.56
N GLN A 173 -3.89 -3.55 -16.24
CA GLN A 173 -3.53 -2.30 -15.59
C GLN A 173 -3.00 -2.50 -14.16
N CYS A 174 -3.61 -3.39 -13.35
CA CYS A 174 -3.09 -3.76 -12.03
C CYS A 174 -1.66 -4.31 -12.14
N LEU A 175 -1.43 -5.23 -13.07
CA LEU A 175 -0.13 -5.88 -13.25
C LEU A 175 0.94 -4.89 -13.71
N THR A 176 0.59 -4.00 -14.64
CA THR A 176 1.49 -2.92 -15.10
C THR A 176 1.89 -1.98 -13.95
N GLU A 177 0.93 -1.62 -13.09
CA GLU A 177 1.24 -0.84 -11.90
C GLU A 177 2.11 -1.63 -10.92
N ALA A 178 1.82 -2.91 -10.67
CA ALA A 178 2.64 -3.75 -9.79
C ALA A 178 4.09 -3.89 -10.28
N ASP A 179 4.33 -3.94 -11.60
CA ASP A 179 5.67 -3.91 -12.19
C ASP A 179 6.39 -2.57 -11.96
N SER A 180 5.63 -1.47 -11.99
CA SER A 180 6.15 -0.13 -11.68
C SER A 180 6.51 -0.01 -10.19
N LEU A 181 5.68 -0.54 -9.29
CA LEU A 181 5.96 -0.59 -7.86
C LEU A 181 7.16 -1.48 -7.53
N GLU A 182 7.32 -2.60 -8.22
CA GLU A 182 8.51 -3.46 -8.12
C GLU A 182 9.79 -2.67 -8.46
N SER A 183 9.73 -1.83 -9.49
CA SER A 183 10.86 -0.98 -9.88
C SER A 183 11.21 0.03 -8.80
N LEU A 184 10.21 0.64 -8.15
CA LEU A 184 10.40 1.54 -7.00
C LEU A 184 10.95 0.79 -5.78
N ASN A 185 10.42 -0.39 -5.45
CA ASN A 185 10.91 -1.22 -4.34
C ASN A 185 12.36 -1.65 -4.55
N ASN A 186 12.75 -1.98 -5.79
CA ASN A 186 14.14 -2.26 -6.15
C ASN A 186 15.06 -1.04 -5.99
N LYS A 187 14.58 0.17 -6.32
CA LYS A 187 15.31 1.41 -6.02
C LYS A 187 15.48 1.57 -4.51
N PHE A 188 14.40 1.41 -3.74
CA PHE A 188 14.43 1.54 -2.29
C PHE A 188 15.35 0.50 -1.61
N SER A 189 15.37 -0.74 -2.09
CA SER A 189 16.28 -1.79 -1.62
C SER A 189 17.76 -1.37 -1.68
N ARG A 190 18.18 -0.69 -2.76
CA ARG A 190 19.55 -0.18 -2.90
C ARG A 190 19.86 0.89 -1.86
N ILE A 191 18.90 1.78 -1.59
CA ILE A 191 19.00 2.84 -0.58
C ILE A 191 19.13 2.22 0.80
N CYS A 192 18.26 1.27 1.16
CA CYS A 192 18.36 0.52 2.42
C CYS A 192 19.72 -0.16 2.57
N GLY A 193 20.24 -0.79 1.50
CA GLY A 193 21.56 -1.42 1.51
C GLY A 193 22.70 -0.43 1.78
N ASN A 194 22.62 0.80 1.26
CA ASN A 194 23.58 1.87 1.58
C ASN A 194 23.47 2.31 3.04
N LEU A 195 22.25 2.59 3.51
CA LEU A 195 22.00 3.05 4.87
C LEU A 195 22.49 2.03 5.91
N MET A 196 22.25 0.74 5.68
CA MET A 196 22.66 -0.33 6.60
C MET A 196 24.16 -0.56 6.67
N ARG A 197 24.90 -0.23 5.61
CA ARG A 197 26.37 -0.21 5.67
C ARG A 197 26.88 0.95 6.54
N ASN A 198 26.21 2.10 6.49
CA ASN A 198 26.64 3.32 7.18
C ASN A 198 26.21 3.36 8.66
N HIS A 199 25.07 2.75 9.00
CA HIS A 199 24.46 2.86 10.32
C HIS A 199 24.67 1.65 11.23
N GLN A 200 25.60 0.72 10.90
CA GLN A 200 25.87 -0.57 11.57
C GLN A 200 24.84 -0.92 12.65
N PRO A 201 23.83 -1.77 12.39
CA PRO A 201 22.77 -2.06 13.35
C PRO A 201 23.33 -2.84 14.54
N ASN A 202 23.96 -2.12 15.47
CA ASN A 202 24.50 -2.59 16.75
C ASN A 202 23.62 -2.07 17.89
N THR A 203 22.31 -1.96 17.67
CA THR A 203 21.38 -1.67 18.77
C THR A 203 20.69 -2.97 19.16
N PRO A 204 20.94 -3.50 20.37
CA PRO A 204 20.18 -4.63 20.91
C PRO A 204 18.69 -4.30 20.89
N PHE A 205 17.86 -5.32 20.67
CA PHE A 205 16.40 -5.25 20.76
C PHE A 205 15.89 -4.60 22.06
N ASP A 206 16.72 -4.55 23.11
CA ASP A 206 16.43 -3.94 24.41
C ASP A 206 16.09 -2.44 24.35
N ALA A 207 16.47 -1.73 23.27
CA ALA A 207 16.14 -0.31 23.08
C ALA A 207 14.78 -0.06 22.40
N LEU A 208 14.04 -1.10 21.98
CA LEU A 208 12.70 -0.98 21.37
C LEU A 208 11.56 -0.81 22.39
N HIS A 209 11.86 -0.72 23.69
CA HIS A 209 10.87 -0.67 24.76
C HIS A 209 10.18 0.69 24.97
N GLU A 210 10.51 1.74 24.23
CA GLU A 210 9.74 2.98 24.31
C GLU A 210 8.43 2.84 23.52
N SER A 211 7.39 2.49 24.27
CA SER A 211 5.99 2.53 23.89
C SER A 211 5.60 3.93 23.40
N PHE A 212 5.57 4.12 22.08
CA PHE A 212 5.06 5.34 21.42
C PHE A 212 3.53 5.35 21.25
N TRP A 213 2.81 4.52 22.01
CA TRP A 213 1.35 4.56 22.11
C TRP A 213 0.97 5.06 23.51
N VAL A 214 0.97 6.38 23.68
CA VAL A 214 0.16 7.10 24.67
C VAL A 214 -0.58 8.19 23.93
#